data_AF-A0A9P9I3Y6-F1
#
_entry.id   AF-A0A9P9I3Y6-F1
#
_cell.length_a   1.000
_cell.length_b   1.000
_cell.length_c   1.000
_cell.angle_alpha   90.00
_cell.angle_beta   90.00
_cell.angle_gamma   90.00
#
_symmetry.space_group_name_H-M   'P 1'
#
loop_
_entity.id
_entity.type
_entity.pdbx_description
1 polymer ?
#
loop_
_entity_poly.entity_id
_entity_poly.type
_entity_poly.pdbx_seq_one_letter_code
_entity_poly.pdbx_strand_id
1 'polypeptide(L)'
;MAFAPTVRRLAAFAPTQCRMMPRRIAPQVLADPERIAKAAARTASAPHKLLQRQALKDKRELQPGEASAESLRLTAEKNYRIRGIVKGEIVGQRVYLPNYIVSLVRNKTTPGHAYNPFEATFNVPQSMTKLDIRGYLHAVYGLDVTYVRTTIPLTFNERKRDRDTMRRGVAERSRYKKAVVGLNEPFYYPLALEDMSVGEREDTLRSYIQNYGAGGTELVAQRIRSIVRNELPHDSEPETRKQILERIRERRAEREFAIQEQLKVVVKTRNVDISARLRTAMQTRREEHKQNVKRKNRRRIDYAKNVKRKAEVGEKKKKKGWPW
;
A
#
# COMPACT_ATOMS: atom_id res chain seq x y z
N MET A 1 65.98 11.39 -54.48
CA MET A 1 64.86 10.48 -54.17
C MET A 1 63.97 11.16 -53.15
N ALA A 2 62.85 11.73 -53.58
CA ALA A 2 61.92 12.47 -52.72
C ALA A 2 60.68 11.61 -52.46
N PHE A 3 60.41 11.27 -51.20
CA PHE A 3 59.21 10.58 -50.77
C PHE A 3 58.15 11.62 -50.35
N ALA A 4 57.03 11.67 -51.08
CA ALA A 4 55.85 12.42 -50.71
C ALA A 4 54.93 11.54 -49.83
N PRO A 5 54.38 12.04 -48.71
CA PRO A 5 53.38 11.31 -47.95
C PRO A 5 51.98 11.54 -48.53
N THR A 6 51.29 10.45 -48.84
CA THR A 6 49.90 10.40 -49.28
C THR A 6 48.95 10.61 -48.09
N VAL A 7 48.26 11.75 -48.07
CA VAL A 7 47.21 12.07 -47.09
C VAL A 7 45.94 11.31 -47.44
N ARG A 8 45.57 10.31 -46.62
CA ARG A 8 44.27 9.62 -46.68
C ARG A 8 43.15 10.60 -46.29
N ARG A 9 42.30 10.96 -47.26
CA ARG A 9 41.02 11.66 -47.03
C ARG A 9 40.10 10.79 -46.18
N LEU A 10 39.83 11.21 -44.95
CA LEU A 10 38.70 10.72 -44.15
C LEU A 10 37.42 11.32 -44.74
N ALA A 11 36.59 10.48 -45.35
CA ALA A 11 35.24 10.85 -45.75
C ALA A 11 34.41 11.09 -44.48
N ALA A 12 33.94 12.33 -44.31
CA ALA A 12 33.04 12.72 -43.24
C ALA A 12 31.70 12.00 -43.43
N PHE A 13 31.39 11.07 -42.51
CA PHE A 13 30.05 10.50 -42.37
C PHE A 13 29.12 11.60 -41.83
N ALA A 14 28.33 12.20 -42.71
CA ALA A 14 27.27 13.12 -42.31
C ALA A 14 26.17 12.33 -41.58
N PRO A 15 25.71 12.77 -40.40
CA PRO A 15 24.58 12.14 -39.74
C PRO A 15 23.31 12.39 -40.57
N THR A 16 22.67 11.32 -41.00
CA THR A 16 21.34 11.32 -41.60
C THR A 16 20.35 11.93 -40.62
N GLN A 17 20.02 13.21 -40.82
CA GLN A 17 18.94 13.86 -40.13
C GLN A 17 17.64 13.15 -40.51
N CYS A 18 17.00 12.48 -39.54
CA CYS A 18 15.62 12.04 -39.67
C CYS A 18 14.75 13.25 -40.00
N ARG A 19 14.37 13.36 -41.27
CA ARG A 19 13.42 14.34 -41.80
C ARG A 19 12.04 14.02 -41.22
N MET A 20 11.80 14.47 -39.99
CA MET A 20 10.47 14.51 -39.39
C MET A 20 9.61 15.43 -40.26
N MET A 21 8.82 14.83 -41.14
CA MET A 21 7.78 15.56 -41.88
C MET A 21 6.85 16.21 -40.84
N PRO A 22 6.64 17.54 -40.86
CA PRO A 22 5.60 18.14 -40.05
C PRO A 22 4.28 17.56 -40.54
N ARG A 23 3.59 16.82 -39.67
CA ARG A 23 2.18 16.48 -39.92
C ARG A 23 1.46 17.81 -40.07
N ARG A 24 0.98 18.11 -41.29
CA ARG A 24 0.02 19.20 -41.53
C ARG A 24 -1.16 18.95 -40.60
N ILE A 25 -1.20 19.67 -39.48
CA ILE A 25 -2.39 19.76 -38.65
C ILE A 25 -3.38 20.53 -39.51
N ALA A 26 -4.40 19.84 -40.02
CA ALA A 26 -5.49 20.50 -40.72
C ALA A 26 -6.05 21.60 -39.80
N PRO A 27 -6.34 22.81 -40.32
CA PRO A 27 -6.98 23.84 -39.52
C PRO A 27 -8.25 23.26 -38.93
N GLN A 28 -8.44 23.49 -37.64
CA GLN A 28 -9.66 23.10 -36.93
C GLN A 28 -10.83 23.70 -37.69
N VAL A 29 -11.58 22.86 -38.39
CA VAL A 29 -12.85 23.21 -38.99
C VAL A 29 -13.71 23.69 -37.82
N LEU A 30 -13.98 24.99 -37.78
CA LEU A 30 -15.01 25.60 -36.93
C LEU A 30 -16.23 24.71 -37.04
N ALA A 31 -16.53 24.02 -35.94
CA ALA A 31 -17.49 22.94 -35.95
C ALA A 31 -18.88 23.52 -36.21
N ASP A 32 -19.41 23.26 -37.41
CA ASP A 32 -20.78 23.63 -37.78
C ASP A 32 -21.73 23.19 -36.66
N PRO A 33 -22.55 24.09 -36.08
CA PRO A 33 -23.43 23.74 -34.96
C PRO A 33 -24.40 22.61 -35.33
N GLU A 34 -24.76 22.50 -36.62
CA GLU A 34 -25.56 21.40 -37.13
C GLU A 34 -24.83 20.04 -37.13
N ARG A 35 -23.53 20.02 -37.37
CA ARG A 35 -22.72 18.80 -37.29
C ARG A 35 -22.55 18.36 -35.85
N ILE A 36 -22.37 19.31 -34.93
CA ILE A 36 -22.36 19.03 -33.48
C ILE A 36 -23.73 18.50 -33.04
N ALA A 37 -24.84 19.10 -33.48
CA ALA A 37 -26.19 18.65 -33.15
C ALA A 37 -26.50 17.27 -33.71
N LYS A 38 -26.12 16.97 -34.96
CA LYS A 38 -26.27 15.63 -35.56
C LYS A 38 -25.38 14.59 -34.87
N ALA A 39 -24.17 14.94 -34.46
CA ALA A 39 -23.30 14.06 -33.68
C ALA A 39 -23.87 13.82 -32.27
N ALA A 40 -24.37 14.86 -31.60
CA ALA A 40 -25.02 14.76 -30.29
C ALA A 40 -26.28 13.88 -30.36
N ALA A 41 -27.12 14.04 -31.40
CA ALA A 41 -28.31 13.21 -31.61
C ALA A 41 -27.97 11.73 -31.92
N ARG A 42 -26.88 11.47 -32.66
CA ARG A 42 -26.37 10.11 -32.87
C ARG A 42 -25.84 9.48 -31.58
N THR A 43 -25.22 10.27 -30.71
CA THR A 43 -24.67 9.79 -29.44
C THR A 43 -25.78 9.60 -28.39
N ALA A 44 -26.80 10.46 -28.37
CA ALA A 44 -27.96 10.36 -27.49
C ALA A 44 -28.87 9.16 -27.80
N SER A 45 -28.88 8.69 -29.06
CA SER A 45 -29.65 7.51 -29.49
C SER A 45 -28.91 6.17 -29.30
N ALA A 46 -27.62 6.18 -28.95
CA ALA A 46 -26.81 5.00 -28.75
C ALA A 46 -27.26 4.08 -27.58
N PRO A 47 -27.60 4.59 -26.37
CA PRO A 47 -28.03 3.72 -25.27
C PRO A 47 -29.38 3.06 -25.51
N HIS A 48 -30.33 3.79 -26.12
CA HIS A 48 -31.66 3.27 -26.44
C HIS A 48 -31.62 2.12 -27.45
N LYS A 49 -30.78 2.23 -28.50
CA LYS A 49 -30.59 1.16 -29.50
C LYS A 49 -29.93 -0.10 -28.93
N LEU A 50 -29.08 0.05 -27.90
CA LEU A 50 -28.44 -1.07 -27.21
C LEU A 50 -29.45 -1.84 -26.36
N LEU A 51 -30.31 -1.12 -25.64
CA LEU A 51 -31.40 -1.71 -24.86
C LEU A 51 -32.44 -2.40 -25.75
N GLN A 52 -32.81 -1.79 -26.89
CA GLN A 52 -33.69 -2.43 -27.88
C GLN A 52 -33.09 -3.73 -28.43
N ARG A 53 -31.78 -3.76 -28.71
CA ARG A 53 -31.09 -4.98 -29.16
C ARG A 53 -31.06 -6.09 -28.10
N GLN A 54 -30.91 -5.73 -26.83
CA GLN A 54 -30.92 -6.69 -25.71
C GLN A 54 -32.33 -7.23 -25.48
N ALA A 55 -33.34 -6.34 -25.46
CA ALA A 55 -34.74 -6.72 -25.36
C ALA A 55 -35.19 -7.65 -26.51
N LEU A 56 -34.72 -7.40 -27.74
CA LEU A 56 -34.96 -8.29 -28.89
C LEU A 56 -34.30 -9.66 -28.72
N LYS A 57 -33.07 -9.72 -28.17
CA LYS A 57 -32.39 -10.99 -27.87
C LYS A 57 -33.14 -11.79 -26.81
N ASP A 58 -33.69 -11.10 -25.82
CA ASP A 58 -34.37 -11.71 -24.68
C ASP A 58 -35.89 -11.91 -24.93
N LYS A 59 -36.38 -11.62 -26.16
CA LYS A 59 -37.80 -11.67 -26.57
C LYS A 59 -38.74 -10.93 -25.63
N ARG A 60 -38.30 -9.79 -25.10
CA ARG A 60 -39.08 -8.96 -24.18
C ARG A 60 -39.40 -7.61 -24.84
N GLU A 61 -40.61 -7.12 -24.66
CA GLU A 61 -40.98 -5.76 -25.09
C GLU A 61 -40.56 -4.74 -24.02
N LEU A 62 -39.97 -3.61 -24.47
CA LEU A 62 -39.57 -2.52 -23.60
C LEU A 62 -40.79 -1.69 -23.21
N GLN A 63 -41.03 -1.52 -21.91
CA GLN A 63 -42.13 -0.70 -21.41
C GLN A 63 -41.77 0.81 -21.52
N PRO A 64 -42.73 1.69 -21.86
CA PRO A 64 -42.50 3.13 -21.96
C PRO A 64 -42.18 3.72 -20.58
N GLY A 65 -40.90 3.96 -20.32
CA GLY A 65 -40.39 4.47 -19.04
C GLY A 65 -39.07 3.83 -18.58
N GLU A 66 -38.74 2.63 -19.07
CA GLU A 66 -37.47 1.94 -18.75
C GLU A 66 -36.24 2.66 -19.32
N ALA A 67 -36.42 3.50 -20.34
CA ALA A 67 -35.38 4.36 -20.92
C ALA A 67 -35.29 5.76 -20.28
N SER A 68 -36.12 6.06 -19.27
CA SER A 68 -36.12 7.37 -18.62
C SER A 68 -34.86 7.57 -17.78
N ALA A 69 -34.49 8.83 -17.55
CA ALA A 69 -33.30 9.24 -16.81
C ALA A 69 -33.18 8.60 -15.40
N GLU A 70 -34.24 8.02 -14.85
CA GLU A 70 -34.24 7.31 -13.56
C GLU A 70 -33.58 5.92 -13.62
N SER A 71 -33.68 5.18 -14.73
CA SER A 71 -32.90 3.94 -14.90
C SER A 71 -31.40 4.24 -15.13
N LEU A 72 -31.11 5.42 -15.70
CA LEU A 72 -29.77 6.02 -15.74
C LEU A 72 -29.30 6.48 -14.35
N ARG A 73 -30.18 6.98 -13.47
CA ARG A 73 -29.86 7.32 -12.07
C ARG A 73 -29.58 6.09 -11.23
N LEU A 74 -30.35 5.01 -11.38
CA LEU A 74 -30.06 3.70 -10.75
C LEU A 74 -28.81 3.02 -11.33
N THR A 75 -28.27 3.49 -12.45
CA THR A 75 -26.94 3.11 -12.96
C THR A 75 -25.84 4.11 -12.62
N ALA A 76 -26.16 5.37 -12.30
CA ALA A 76 -25.23 6.36 -11.76
C ALA A 76 -24.97 6.14 -10.26
N GLU A 77 -25.97 5.66 -9.51
CA GLU A 77 -25.84 5.19 -8.12
C GLU A 77 -25.11 3.84 -8.02
N LYS A 78 -24.86 3.16 -9.15
CA LYS A 78 -23.95 2.01 -9.18
C LYS A 78 -22.52 2.55 -9.06
N ASN A 79 -22.08 2.62 -7.81
CA ASN A 79 -20.75 2.20 -7.37
C ASN A 79 -19.68 2.58 -8.38
N TYR A 80 -18.99 3.70 -8.17
CA TYR A 80 -17.65 3.91 -8.72
C TYR A 80 -16.91 2.59 -8.55
N ARG A 81 -16.81 1.82 -9.64
CA ARG A 81 -16.33 0.45 -9.63
C ARG A 81 -14.85 0.53 -9.31
N ILE A 82 -14.53 0.56 -8.03
CA ILE A 82 -13.35 -0.10 -7.52
C ILE A 82 -13.52 -1.54 -8.01
N ARG A 83 -12.99 -1.86 -9.20
CA ARG A 83 -12.84 -3.24 -9.66
C ARG A 83 -12.18 -3.98 -8.49
N GLY A 84 -12.89 -4.93 -7.89
CA GLY A 84 -12.48 -5.56 -6.63
C GLY A 84 -13.42 -5.34 -5.45
N ILE A 85 -14.41 -4.45 -5.50
CA ILE A 85 -15.43 -4.31 -4.45
C ILE A 85 -16.82 -4.43 -5.11
N VAL A 86 -17.53 -5.52 -4.82
CA VAL A 86 -18.88 -5.79 -5.34
C VAL A 86 -19.82 -5.83 -4.14
N LYS A 87 -20.79 -4.90 -4.09
CA LYS A 87 -21.79 -4.82 -3.00
C LYS A 87 -21.17 -4.72 -1.59
N GLY A 88 -20.03 -4.06 -1.45
CA GLY A 88 -19.32 -3.92 -0.16
C GLY A 88 -18.40 -5.10 0.21
N GLU A 89 -18.36 -6.16 -0.60
CA GLU A 89 -17.44 -7.28 -0.39
C GLU A 89 -16.17 -7.11 -1.23
N ILE A 90 -15.01 -7.26 -0.57
CA ILE A 90 -13.69 -7.28 -1.21
C ILE A 90 -13.56 -8.59 -1.99
N VAL A 91 -13.57 -8.49 -3.31
CA VAL A 91 -13.35 -9.58 -4.26
C VAL A 91 -11.84 -9.88 -4.31
N GLY A 92 -11.45 -11.04 -3.77
CA GLY A 92 -10.06 -11.52 -3.86
C GLY A 92 -9.61 -12.30 -2.61
N GLN A 93 -8.34 -12.71 -2.63
CA GLN A 93 -7.71 -13.34 -1.48
C GLN A 93 -7.44 -12.30 -0.39
N ARG A 94 -7.89 -12.59 0.84
CA ARG A 94 -7.65 -11.73 2.00
C ARG A 94 -6.22 -11.89 2.47
N VAL A 95 -5.48 -10.78 2.48
CA VAL A 95 -4.12 -10.71 3.04
C VAL A 95 -4.20 -9.91 4.34
N TYR A 96 -4.07 -10.60 5.47
CA TYR A 96 -4.20 -9.97 6.80
C TYR A 96 -2.94 -9.21 7.21
N LEU A 97 -1.76 -9.69 6.79
CA LEU A 97 -0.46 -9.14 7.17
C LEU A 97 0.39 -8.88 5.91
N PRO A 98 0.12 -7.78 5.18
CA PRO A 98 0.87 -7.47 3.97
C PRO A 98 2.32 -7.11 4.30
N ASN A 99 3.27 -7.74 3.61
CA ASN A 99 4.70 -7.41 3.69
C ASN A 99 5.15 -6.67 2.42
N TYR A 100 4.57 -5.50 2.18
CA TYR A 100 4.89 -4.66 1.03
C TYR A 100 5.35 -3.28 1.51
N ILE A 101 6.33 -2.73 0.83
CA ILE A 101 6.76 -1.35 1.04
C ILE A 101 6.23 -0.52 -0.13
N VAL A 102 5.34 0.42 0.17
CA VAL A 102 4.79 1.37 -0.78
C VAL A 102 5.31 2.75 -0.40
N SER A 103 6.07 3.38 -1.30
CA SER A 103 6.67 4.68 -1.05
C SER A 103 6.02 5.75 -1.91
N LEU A 104 5.54 6.83 -1.29
CA LEU A 104 5.04 8.01 -1.99
C LEU A 104 6.23 8.81 -2.56
N VAL A 105 6.14 9.22 -3.83
CA VAL A 105 7.20 9.92 -4.56
C VAL A 105 6.65 11.19 -5.18
N ARG A 106 7.40 12.29 -5.05
CA ARG A 106 7.06 13.56 -5.70
C ARG A 106 6.82 13.37 -7.19
N ASN A 107 5.70 13.90 -7.67
CA ASN A 107 5.40 13.86 -9.10
C ASN A 107 6.39 14.72 -9.87
N LYS A 108 6.82 14.23 -11.03
CA LYS A 108 7.68 14.98 -11.93
C LYS A 108 6.82 15.72 -12.93
N THR A 109 6.77 17.04 -12.82
CA THR A 109 6.17 17.91 -13.84
C THR A 109 7.19 18.15 -14.95
N THR A 110 6.77 18.03 -16.19
CA THR A 110 7.57 18.49 -17.33
C THR A 110 7.69 20.01 -17.28
N PRO A 111 8.86 20.60 -17.59
CA PRO A 111 9.02 22.04 -17.58
C PRO A 111 8.02 22.68 -18.57
N GLY A 112 7.31 23.72 -18.12
CA GLY A 112 6.28 24.40 -18.91
C GLY A 112 4.86 23.83 -18.78
N HIS A 113 4.66 22.72 -18.06
CA HIS A 113 3.32 22.20 -17.76
C HIS A 113 2.90 22.52 -16.32
N ALA A 114 1.60 22.72 -16.10
CA ALA A 114 1.04 22.88 -14.76
C ALA A 114 1.13 21.56 -13.96
N TYR A 115 1.37 21.67 -12.66
CA TYR A 115 1.34 20.52 -11.74
C TYR A 115 -0.08 19.95 -11.64
N ASN A 116 -0.22 18.63 -11.76
CA ASN A 116 -1.51 17.96 -11.56
C ASN A 116 -1.67 17.53 -10.09
N PRO A 117 -2.55 18.16 -9.30
CA PRO A 117 -2.76 17.81 -7.90
C PRO A 117 -3.60 16.54 -7.71
N PHE A 118 -4.34 16.10 -8.72
CA PHE A 118 -5.16 14.88 -8.67
C PHE A 118 -4.39 13.61 -9.04
N GLU A 119 -3.06 13.72 -9.19
CA GLU A 119 -2.21 12.56 -9.41
C GLU A 119 -1.24 12.38 -8.25
N ALA A 120 -1.01 11.13 -7.86
CA ALA A 120 0.05 10.77 -6.92
C ALA A 120 0.86 9.62 -7.49
N THR A 121 2.18 9.68 -7.30
CA THR A 121 3.10 8.64 -7.74
C THR A 121 3.59 7.83 -6.56
N PHE A 122 3.53 6.50 -6.67
CA PHE A 122 4.08 5.56 -5.71
C PHE A 122 5.12 4.65 -6.36
N ASN A 123 6.17 4.33 -5.61
CA ASN A 123 7.02 3.19 -5.89
C ASN A 123 6.47 1.97 -5.14
N VAL A 124 6.19 0.91 -5.88
CA VAL A 124 5.58 -0.32 -5.35
C VAL A 124 6.41 -1.55 -5.75
N PRO A 125 6.27 -2.69 -5.05
CA PRO A 125 6.92 -3.93 -5.43
C PRO A 125 6.51 -4.39 -6.82
N GLN A 126 7.41 -5.05 -7.54
CA GLN A 126 7.13 -5.50 -8.92
C GLN A 126 6.03 -6.56 -8.99
N SER A 127 5.81 -7.33 -7.92
CA SER A 127 4.74 -8.32 -7.79
C SER A 127 3.35 -7.70 -7.63
N MET A 128 3.25 -6.45 -7.16
CA MET A 128 1.97 -5.82 -6.82
C MET A 128 1.18 -5.48 -8.09
N THR A 129 -0.08 -5.91 -8.17
CA THR A 129 -0.95 -5.62 -9.33
C THR A 129 -1.72 -4.32 -9.14
N LYS A 130 -2.37 -3.82 -10.21
CA LYS A 130 -3.18 -2.59 -10.15
C LYS A 130 -4.35 -2.70 -9.18
N LEU A 131 -4.92 -3.89 -9.05
CA LEU A 131 -6.04 -4.16 -8.14
C LEU A 131 -5.54 -4.18 -6.69
N ASP A 132 -4.37 -4.79 -6.45
CA ASP A 132 -3.76 -4.81 -5.11
C ASP A 132 -3.39 -3.42 -4.64
N ILE A 133 -2.82 -2.57 -5.51
CA ILE A 133 -2.49 -1.17 -5.17
C ILE A 133 -3.74 -0.41 -4.75
N ARG A 134 -4.81 -0.53 -5.54
CA ARG A 134 -6.10 0.11 -5.25
C ARG A 134 -6.69 -0.39 -3.92
N GLY A 135 -6.73 -1.70 -3.72
CA GLY A 135 -7.26 -2.31 -2.49
C GLY A 135 -6.42 -1.95 -1.26
N TYR A 136 -5.10 -1.91 -1.39
CA TYR A 136 -4.17 -1.53 -0.33
C TYR A 136 -4.33 -0.06 0.07
N LEU A 137 -4.38 0.86 -0.89
CA LEU A 137 -4.58 2.28 -0.62
C LEU A 137 -5.93 2.57 0.06
N HIS A 138 -6.99 1.90 -0.38
CA HIS A 138 -8.30 2.01 0.25
C HIS A 138 -8.33 1.40 1.66
N ALA A 139 -7.85 0.17 1.83
CA ALA A 139 -7.96 -0.55 3.11
C ALA A 139 -7.01 -0.01 4.20
N VAL A 140 -5.80 0.44 3.84
CA VAL A 140 -4.80 0.89 4.81
C VAL A 140 -4.87 2.40 5.03
N TYR A 141 -5.06 3.19 3.96
CA TYR A 141 -5.03 4.65 4.03
C TYR A 141 -6.40 5.31 3.86
N GLY A 142 -7.46 4.55 3.59
CA GLY A 142 -8.79 5.13 3.33
C GLY A 142 -8.85 5.96 2.04
N LEU A 143 -7.91 5.76 1.12
CA LEU A 143 -7.77 6.60 -0.07
C LEU A 143 -8.57 6.06 -1.25
N ASP A 144 -9.56 6.84 -1.70
CA ASP A 144 -10.34 6.54 -2.89
C ASP A 144 -9.61 6.96 -4.17
N VAL A 145 -9.41 5.98 -5.06
CA VAL A 145 -8.60 6.15 -6.27
C VAL A 145 -9.41 5.90 -7.54
N THR A 146 -9.41 6.89 -8.43
CA THR A 146 -10.17 6.85 -9.69
C THR A 146 -9.55 5.87 -10.68
N TYR A 147 -8.23 5.95 -10.87
CA TYR A 147 -7.48 5.06 -11.76
C TYR A 147 -6.08 4.76 -11.23
N VAL A 148 -5.51 3.64 -11.69
CA VAL A 148 -4.12 3.26 -11.38
C VAL A 148 -3.42 2.89 -12.69
N ARG A 149 -2.34 3.60 -13.00
CA ARG A 149 -1.43 3.34 -14.10
C ARG A 149 -0.11 2.85 -13.54
N THR A 150 0.42 1.76 -14.10
CA THR A 150 1.68 1.19 -13.63
C THR A 150 2.66 1.12 -14.78
N THR A 151 3.89 1.53 -14.53
CA THR A 151 5.02 1.43 -15.45
C THR A 151 6.20 0.81 -14.72
N ILE A 152 6.98 -0.03 -15.40
CA ILE A 152 8.23 -0.55 -14.84
C ILE A 152 9.33 0.28 -15.50
N PRO A 153 9.97 1.23 -14.78
CA PRO A 153 11.03 2.02 -15.39
C PRO A 153 12.20 1.10 -15.77
N LEU A 154 12.85 1.39 -16.89
CA LEU A 154 14.14 0.77 -17.21
C LEU A 154 15.23 1.54 -16.49
N THR A 155 16.13 0.80 -15.83
CA THR A 155 17.31 1.37 -15.17
C THR A 155 18.55 0.92 -15.91
N PHE A 156 19.44 1.85 -16.24
CA PHE A 156 20.74 1.50 -16.81
C PHE A 156 21.74 1.28 -15.69
N ASN A 157 22.35 0.09 -15.64
CA ASN A 157 23.41 -0.19 -14.69
C ASN A 157 24.75 0.22 -15.30
N GLU A 158 25.20 1.43 -15.01
CA GLU A 158 26.51 1.94 -15.44
C GLU A 158 27.69 1.04 -15.01
N ARG A 159 27.51 0.27 -13.93
CA ARG A 159 28.53 -0.62 -13.34
C ARG A 159 28.61 -2.00 -13.98
N LYS A 160 27.53 -2.49 -14.62
CA LYS A 160 27.59 -3.78 -15.33
C LYS A 160 28.12 -3.52 -16.73
N ARG A 161 29.39 -3.85 -16.93
CA ARG A 161 29.99 -3.96 -18.26
C ARG A 161 29.51 -5.28 -18.86
N ASP A 162 28.93 -5.21 -20.04
CA ASP A 162 28.64 -6.43 -20.77
C ASP A 162 29.97 -7.10 -21.12
N ARG A 163 30.14 -8.38 -20.72
CA ARG A 163 31.44 -9.06 -20.78
C ARG A 163 31.86 -9.32 -22.23
N ASP A 164 30.87 -9.41 -23.12
CA ASP A 164 31.03 -9.78 -24.53
C ASP A 164 31.19 -8.55 -25.44
N THR A 165 30.43 -7.47 -25.18
CA THR A 165 30.48 -6.24 -26.01
C THR A 165 31.30 -5.11 -25.42
N MET A 166 31.84 -5.28 -24.19
CA MET A 166 32.63 -4.29 -23.44
C MET A 166 31.94 -2.91 -23.26
N ARG A 167 30.64 -2.83 -23.57
CA ARG A 167 29.80 -1.66 -23.40
C ARG A 167 29.47 -1.47 -21.91
N ARG A 168 29.66 -0.25 -21.42
CA ARG A 168 29.16 0.16 -20.09
C ARG A 168 27.65 0.35 -20.19
N GLY A 169 26.87 -0.23 -19.28
CA GLY A 169 25.44 0.06 -19.17
C GLY A 169 24.51 -1.03 -19.72
N VAL A 170 24.53 -2.24 -19.14
CA VAL A 170 23.46 -3.21 -19.41
C VAL A 170 22.15 -2.71 -18.79
N ALA A 171 21.08 -2.63 -19.58
CA ALA A 171 19.76 -2.27 -19.09
C ALA A 171 19.27 -3.36 -18.12
N GLU A 172 19.07 -3.01 -16.85
CA GLU A 172 18.50 -3.89 -15.84
C GLU A 172 17.05 -3.49 -15.56
N ARG A 173 16.22 -4.48 -15.22
CA ARG A 173 14.86 -4.22 -14.77
C ARG A 173 14.92 -3.48 -13.43
N SER A 174 14.15 -2.40 -13.30
CA SER A 174 14.04 -1.68 -12.03
C SER A 174 13.53 -2.61 -10.93
N ARG A 175 14.06 -2.40 -9.71
CA ARG A 175 13.65 -3.12 -8.49
C ARG A 175 12.23 -2.78 -8.04
N TYR A 176 11.68 -1.69 -8.55
CA TYR A 176 10.34 -1.20 -8.21
C TYR A 176 9.53 -0.93 -9.48
N LYS A 177 8.22 -0.99 -9.31
CA LYS A 177 7.23 -0.55 -10.29
C LYS A 177 6.76 0.84 -9.88
N LYS A 178 6.61 1.74 -10.83
CA LYS A 178 6.06 3.08 -10.62
C LYS A 178 4.56 3.03 -10.86
N ALA A 179 3.78 3.40 -9.87
CA ALA A 179 2.32 3.49 -9.94
C ALA A 179 1.89 4.95 -9.88
N VAL A 180 1.28 5.46 -10.95
CA VAL A 180 0.59 6.75 -10.96
C VAL A 180 -0.88 6.50 -10.67
N VAL A 181 -1.38 7.18 -9.67
CA VAL A 181 -2.72 6.98 -9.10
C VAL A 181 -3.49 8.27 -9.26
N GLY A 182 -4.71 8.18 -9.78
CA GLY A 182 -5.66 9.29 -9.80
C GLY A 182 -6.39 9.38 -8.48
N LEU A 183 -6.31 10.53 -7.81
CA LEU A 183 -6.97 10.83 -6.55
C LEU A 183 -8.36 11.42 -6.80
N ASN A 184 -9.25 11.29 -5.83
CA ASN A 184 -10.52 12.01 -5.81
C ASN A 184 -10.33 13.46 -5.30
N GLU A 185 -9.48 13.61 -4.29
CA GLU A 185 -9.14 14.91 -3.67
C GLU A 185 -7.77 15.40 -4.15
N PRO A 186 -7.59 16.72 -4.37
CA PRO A 186 -6.31 17.26 -4.79
C PRO A 186 -5.28 17.19 -3.65
N PHE A 187 -4.05 16.83 -3.98
CA PHE A 187 -2.94 16.73 -3.04
C PHE A 187 -1.73 17.56 -3.49
N TYR A 188 -1.25 18.42 -2.59
CA TYR A 188 -0.01 19.16 -2.74
C TYR A 188 1.04 18.63 -1.78
N TYR A 189 2.26 18.45 -2.29
CA TYR A 189 3.38 18.14 -1.41
C TYR A 189 3.71 19.37 -0.57
N PRO A 190 4.08 19.18 0.71
CA PRO A 190 4.64 20.26 1.50
C PRO A 190 5.90 20.78 0.80
N LEU A 191 6.00 22.10 0.72
CA LEU A 191 7.11 22.80 0.09
C LEU A 191 8.24 22.78 1.11
N ALA A 192 9.05 21.72 1.03
CA ALA A 192 10.08 21.43 2.05
C ALA A 192 10.87 22.67 2.49
N LEU A 193 11.23 23.59 1.60
CA LEU A 193 12.03 24.77 1.93
C LEU A 193 11.22 26.00 2.35
N GLU A 194 9.96 26.12 1.93
CA GLU A 194 9.15 27.32 2.17
C GLU A 194 8.41 27.26 3.50
N ASP A 195 8.12 26.04 3.98
CA ASP A 195 7.47 25.78 5.26
C ASP A 195 8.45 25.75 6.45
N MET A 196 9.77 25.78 6.20
CA MET A 196 10.82 25.79 7.23
C MET A 196 11.18 27.21 7.69
N SER A 197 11.61 27.36 8.94
CA SER A 197 12.18 28.63 9.40
C SER A 197 13.42 28.99 8.57
N VAL A 198 13.74 30.29 8.47
CA VAL A 198 14.86 30.75 7.62
C VAL A 198 16.18 30.07 7.98
N GLY A 199 16.45 29.86 9.28
CA GLY A 199 17.66 29.16 9.75
C GLY A 199 17.70 27.68 9.36
N GLU A 200 16.61 26.95 9.61
CA GLU A 200 16.52 25.53 9.24
C GLU A 200 16.62 25.33 7.72
N ARG A 201 16.09 26.27 6.94
CA ARG A 201 16.19 26.29 5.48
C ARG A 201 17.64 26.43 5.02
N GLU A 202 18.42 27.31 5.63
CA GLU A 202 19.84 27.45 5.30
C GLU A 202 20.64 26.20 5.65
N ASP A 203 20.42 25.61 6.81
CA ASP A 203 21.14 24.41 7.25
C ASP A 203 20.82 23.19 6.39
N THR A 204 19.55 23.01 6.04
CA THR A 204 19.13 21.96 5.10
C THR A 204 19.74 22.17 3.72
N LEU A 205 19.75 23.40 3.18
CA LEU A 205 20.42 23.71 1.91
C LEU A 205 21.92 23.44 1.98
N ARG A 206 22.60 23.85 3.05
CA ARG A 206 24.04 23.56 3.28
C ARG A 206 24.30 22.06 3.28
N SER A 207 23.50 21.29 4.02
CA SER A 207 23.63 19.82 4.06
C SER A 207 23.37 19.18 2.70
N TYR A 208 22.40 19.70 1.94
CA TYR A 208 22.06 19.18 0.61
C TYR A 208 23.20 19.43 -0.39
N ILE A 209 23.77 20.64 -0.38
CA ILE A 209 24.94 20.99 -1.21
C ILE A 209 26.14 20.13 -0.83
N GLN A 210 26.39 19.93 0.47
CA GLN A 210 27.51 19.12 0.95
C GLN A 210 27.37 17.64 0.57
N ASN A 211 26.16 17.08 0.65
CA ASN A 211 25.92 15.66 0.39
C ASN A 211 25.68 15.33 -1.09
N TYR A 212 25.03 16.24 -1.84
CA TYR A 212 24.53 15.98 -3.19
C TYR A 212 25.02 16.98 -4.24
N GLY A 213 25.79 18.01 -3.86
CA GLY A 213 26.44 18.91 -4.80
C GLY A 213 27.54 18.21 -5.62
N ALA A 214 28.01 18.91 -6.66
CA ALA A 214 28.95 18.37 -7.65
C ALA A 214 30.31 17.88 -7.09
N GLY A 215 30.63 18.13 -5.82
CA GLY A 215 31.80 17.56 -5.12
C GLY A 215 31.47 16.63 -3.95
N GLY A 216 30.20 16.55 -3.51
CA GLY A 216 29.79 15.77 -2.33
C GLY A 216 29.90 14.26 -2.56
N THR A 217 29.49 13.80 -3.73
CA THR A 217 29.62 12.39 -4.14
C THR A 217 31.08 11.96 -4.21
N GLU A 218 31.97 12.85 -4.64
CA GLU A 218 33.40 12.59 -4.76
C GLU A 218 34.10 12.56 -3.40
N LEU A 219 33.73 13.45 -2.49
CA LEU A 219 34.19 13.44 -1.09
C LEU A 219 33.70 12.19 -0.34
N VAL A 220 32.44 11.80 -0.51
CA VAL A 220 31.91 10.55 0.06
C VAL A 220 32.62 9.34 -0.55
N ALA A 221 32.88 9.34 -1.86
CA ALA A 221 33.65 8.28 -2.52
C ALA A 221 35.12 8.26 -2.09
N GLN A 222 35.73 9.41 -1.80
CA GLN A 222 37.08 9.50 -1.22
C GLN A 222 37.09 8.99 0.22
N ARG A 223 36.08 9.32 1.03
CA ARG A 223 35.92 8.81 2.40
C ARG A 223 35.70 7.30 2.43
N ILE A 224 34.85 6.76 1.53
CA ILE A 224 34.69 5.30 1.39
C ILE A 224 36.00 4.67 0.93
N ARG A 225 36.74 5.29 0.00
CA ARG A 225 38.06 4.81 -0.43
C ARG A 225 39.09 4.84 0.69
N SER A 226 39.08 5.85 1.56
CA SER A 226 39.99 5.95 2.70
C SER A 226 39.59 4.97 3.81
N ILE A 227 38.31 4.74 4.04
CA ILE A 227 37.81 3.71 4.96
C ILE A 227 38.21 2.33 4.45
N VAL A 228 37.98 2.01 3.17
CA VAL A 228 38.42 0.74 2.58
C VAL A 228 39.95 0.59 2.61
N ARG A 229 40.72 1.66 2.44
CA ARG A 229 42.18 1.63 2.57
C ARG A 229 42.68 1.49 4.02
N ASN A 230 41.97 2.08 4.98
CA ASN A 230 42.41 2.12 6.38
C ASN A 230 41.80 1.01 7.25
N GLU A 231 40.67 0.41 6.85
CA GLU A 231 40.01 -0.70 7.57
C GLU A 231 40.31 -2.08 6.97
N LEU A 232 41.01 -2.17 5.83
CA LEU A 232 41.64 -3.43 5.44
C LEU A 232 43.02 -3.47 6.10
N PRO A 233 43.23 -4.28 7.15
CA PRO A 233 44.56 -4.50 7.69
C PRO A 233 45.35 -5.15 6.55
N HIS A 234 46.33 -4.45 5.99
CA HIS A 234 47.10 -4.98 4.87
C HIS A 234 48.14 -6.02 5.32
N ASP A 235 48.21 -6.32 6.62
CA ASP A 235 49.23 -7.18 7.25
C ASP A 235 48.70 -8.44 7.92
N SER A 236 47.39 -8.73 7.89
CA SER A 236 46.89 -10.06 8.27
C SER A 236 46.82 -10.94 7.04
N GLU A 237 47.52 -12.07 7.05
CA GLU A 237 47.36 -13.12 6.02
C GLU A 237 45.87 -13.34 5.73
N PRO A 238 45.46 -13.45 4.46
CA PRO A 238 44.06 -13.60 4.11
C PRO A 238 43.49 -14.79 4.87
N GLU A 239 42.50 -14.53 5.74
CA GLU A 239 41.88 -15.57 6.56
C GLU A 239 41.53 -16.76 5.65
N THR A 240 42.09 -17.92 5.96
CA THR A 240 41.78 -19.12 5.19
C THR A 240 40.27 -19.36 5.27
N ARG A 241 39.68 -19.90 4.20
CA ARG A 241 38.23 -20.20 4.16
C ARG A 241 37.75 -20.97 5.40
N LYS A 242 38.61 -21.81 5.98
CA LYS A 242 38.35 -22.53 7.22
C LYS A 242 38.13 -21.59 8.42
N GLN A 243 39.01 -20.60 8.63
CA GLN A 243 38.90 -19.61 9.70
C GLN A 243 37.61 -18.77 9.57
N ILE A 244 37.26 -18.38 8.34
CA ILE A 244 36.00 -17.66 8.08
C ILE A 244 34.79 -18.52 8.46
N LEU A 245 34.81 -19.81 8.12
CA LEU A 245 33.73 -20.74 8.46
C LEU A 245 33.64 -21.02 9.97
N GLU A 246 34.77 -21.13 10.66
CA GLU A 246 34.84 -21.26 12.12
C GLU A 246 34.24 -20.03 12.80
N ARG A 247 34.62 -18.82 12.37
CA ARG A 247 34.06 -17.58 12.89
C ARG A 247 32.56 -17.44 12.63
N ILE A 248 32.08 -17.88 11.46
CA ILE A 248 30.63 -17.94 11.17
C ILE A 248 29.93 -18.94 12.09
N ARG A 249 30.56 -20.09 12.36
CA ARG A 249 30.02 -21.12 13.26
C ARG A 249 29.94 -20.60 14.70
N GLU A 250 30.97 -19.94 15.19
CA GLU A 250 31.02 -19.32 16.51
C GLU A 250 29.93 -18.25 16.65
N ARG A 251 29.84 -17.30 15.72
CA ARG A 251 28.78 -16.28 15.72
C ARG A 251 27.37 -16.87 15.64
N ARG A 252 27.19 -17.98 14.93
CA ARG A 252 25.90 -18.70 14.90
C ARG A 252 25.59 -19.35 16.25
N ALA A 253 26.57 -19.98 16.88
CA ALA A 253 26.41 -20.58 18.20
C ALA A 253 26.07 -19.53 19.27
N GLU A 254 26.77 -18.38 19.28
CA GLU A 254 26.45 -17.25 20.17
C GLU A 254 25.03 -16.74 19.97
N ARG A 255 24.62 -16.58 18.70
CA ARG A 255 23.26 -16.15 18.37
C ARG A 255 22.22 -17.16 18.83
N GLU A 256 22.44 -18.44 18.57
CA GLU A 256 21.54 -19.52 18.99
C GLU A 256 21.42 -19.60 20.51
N PHE A 257 22.54 -19.41 21.22
CA PHE A 257 22.57 -19.34 22.68
C PHE A 257 21.73 -18.17 23.21
N ALA A 258 21.93 -16.97 22.67
CA ALA A 258 21.14 -15.78 23.05
C ALA A 258 19.63 -15.99 22.80
N ILE A 259 19.27 -16.62 21.67
CA ILE A 259 17.88 -16.98 21.37
C ILE A 259 17.32 -17.97 22.39
N GLN A 260 18.09 -19.00 22.76
CA GLN A 260 17.65 -19.97 23.76
C GLN A 260 17.45 -19.35 25.15
N GLU A 261 18.32 -18.43 25.57
CA GLU A 261 18.14 -17.70 26.82
C GLU A 261 16.87 -16.86 26.81
N GLN A 262 16.62 -16.12 25.72
CA GLN A 262 15.39 -15.35 25.56
C GLN A 262 14.14 -16.23 25.58
N LEU A 263 14.16 -17.37 24.90
CA LEU A 263 13.04 -18.32 24.92
C LEU A 263 12.77 -18.86 26.33
N LYS A 264 13.81 -19.16 27.12
CA LYS A 264 13.65 -19.57 28.52
C LYS A 264 12.96 -18.49 29.36
N VAL A 265 13.31 -17.22 29.14
CA VAL A 265 12.65 -16.09 29.81
C VAL A 265 11.17 -16.01 29.42
N VAL A 266 10.85 -16.10 28.13
CA VAL A 266 9.46 -16.04 27.62
C VAL A 266 8.61 -17.22 28.12
N VAL A 267 9.17 -18.42 28.20
CA VAL A 267 8.45 -19.59 28.73
C VAL A 267 8.18 -19.42 30.23
N LYS A 268 9.16 -18.91 30.99
CA LYS A 268 8.99 -18.63 32.42
C LYS A 268 7.90 -17.59 32.66
N THR A 269 7.90 -16.47 31.93
CA THR A 269 6.86 -15.42 32.08
C THR A 269 5.48 -15.96 31.74
N ARG A 270 5.34 -16.71 30.63
CA ARG A 270 4.07 -17.36 30.27
C ARG A 270 3.57 -18.32 31.34
N ASN A 271 4.45 -19.13 31.93
CA ASN A 271 4.06 -20.08 32.98
C ASN A 271 3.60 -19.36 34.26
N VAL A 272 4.26 -18.25 34.62
CA VAL A 272 3.84 -17.41 35.75
C VAL A 272 2.44 -16.83 35.48
N ASP A 273 2.19 -16.30 34.28
CA ASP A 273 0.90 -15.74 33.88
C ASP A 273 -0.22 -16.79 33.89
N ILE A 274 0.05 -18.00 33.38
CA ILE A 274 -0.90 -19.12 33.41
C ILE A 274 -1.21 -19.49 34.87
N SER A 275 -0.19 -19.56 35.72
CA SER A 275 -0.38 -19.89 37.14
C SER A 275 -1.20 -18.82 37.87
N ALA A 276 -0.98 -17.53 37.56
CA ALA A 276 -1.74 -16.43 38.13
C ALA A 276 -3.21 -16.49 37.69
N ARG A 277 -3.47 -16.70 36.39
CA ARG A 277 -4.83 -16.87 35.85
C ARG A 277 -5.57 -18.03 36.52
N LEU A 278 -4.91 -19.18 36.71
CA LEU A 278 -5.50 -20.33 37.40
C LEU A 278 -5.83 -20.02 38.87
N ARG A 279 -4.96 -19.29 39.59
CA ARG A 279 -5.24 -18.86 40.97
C ARG A 279 -6.47 -17.95 41.04
N THR A 280 -6.53 -16.93 40.18
CA THR A 280 -7.67 -16.01 40.11
C THR A 280 -8.95 -16.76 39.77
N ALA A 281 -8.91 -17.69 38.80
CA ALA A 281 -10.07 -18.51 38.43
C ALA A 281 -10.54 -19.44 39.57
N MET A 282 -9.63 -19.96 40.40
CA MET A 282 -10.01 -20.73 41.59
C MET A 282 -10.62 -19.85 42.68
N GLN A 283 -10.11 -18.63 42.88
CA GLN A 283 -10.68 -17.69 43.83
C GLN A 283 -12.09 -17.28 43.45
N THR A 284 -12.32 -16.91 42.19
CA THR A 284 -13.65 -16.55 41.69
C THR A 284 -14.63 -17.71 41.85
N ARG A 285 -14.25 -18.94 41.48
CA ARG A 285 -15.09 -20.13 41.71
C ARG A 285 -15.43 -20.36 43.19
N ARG A 286 -14.47 -20.15 44.10
CA ARG A 286 -14.70 -20.25 45.55
C ARG A 286 -15.69 -19.19 46.03
N GLU A 287 -15.56 -17.95 45.54
CA GLU A 287 -16.46 -16.84 45.88
C GLU A 287 -17.87 -17.07 45.33
N GLU A 288 -17.99 -17.48 44.07
CA GLU A 288 -19.27 -17.87 43.46
C GLU A 288 -19.95 -18.98 44.26
N HIS A 289 -19.19 -20.00 44.68
CA HIS A 289 -19.72 -21.07 45.53
C HIS A 289 -20.22 -20.53 46.87
N LYS A 290 -19.44 -19.69 47.57
CA LYS A 290 -19.86 -19.04 48.82
C LYS A 290 -21.14 -18.21 48.62
N GLN A 291 -21.22 -17.45 47.53
CA GLN A 291 -22.42 -16.67 47.20
C GLN A 291 -23.63 -17.57 46.93
N ASN A 292 -23.43 -18.68 46.22
CA ASN A 292 -24.50 -19.63 45.92
C ASN A 292 -25.02 -20.33 47.19
N VAL A 293 -24.13 -20.74 48.10
CA VAL A 293 -24.51 -21.27 49.42
C VAL A 293 -25.28 -20.22 50.23
N LYS A 294 -24.81 -18.96 50.26
CA LYS A 294 -25.51 -17.86 50.93
C LYS A 294 -26.91 -17.61 50.34
N ARG A 295 -27.05 -17.68 49.01
CA ARG A 295 -28.35 -17.59 48.30
C ARG A 295 -29.27 -18.75 48.67
N LYS A 296 -28.77 -20.00 48.71
CA LYS A 296 -29.57 -21.18 49.12
C LYS A 296 -30.03 -21.07 50.57
N ASN A 297 -29.17 -20.62 51.48
CA ASN A 297 -29.53 -20.42 52.88
C ASN A 297 -30.57 -19.31 53.04
N ARG A 298 -30.45 -18.19 52.32
CA ARG A 298 -31.50 -17.14 52.30
C ARG A 298 -32.84 -17.70 51.83
N ARG A 299 -32.87 -18.45 50.72
CA ARG A 299 -34.10 -19.10 50.22
C ARG A 299 -34.73 -20.04 51.26
N ARG A 300 -33.93 -20.81 51.99
CA ARG A 300 -34.41 -21.67 53.09
C ARG A 300 -35.04 -20.85 54.21
N ILE A 301 -34.39 -19.77 54.63
CA ILE A 301 -34.91 -18.85 55.66
C ILE A 301 -36.23 -18.22 55.20
N ASP A 302 -36.29 -17.73 53.96
CA ASP A 302 -37.48 -17.09 53.41
C ASP A 302 -38.65 -18.09 53.27
N TYR A 303 -38.36 -19.32 52.86
CA TYR A 303 -39.35 -20.40 52.83
C TYR A 303 -39.90 -20.69 54.23
N ALA A 304 -39.04 -20.85 55.23
CA ALA A 304 -39.46 -21.08 56.62
C ALA A 304 -40.33 -19.94 57.16
N LYS A 305 -39.97 -18.67 56.87
CA LYS A 305 -40.78 -17.49 57.21
C LYS A 305 -42.15 -17.52 56.53
N ASN A 306 -42.20 -17.88 55.24
CA ASN A 306 -43.46 -17.96 54.50
C ASN A 306 -44.37 -19.08 55.00
N VAL A 307 -43.81 -20.25 55.35
CA VAL A 307 -44.56 -21.35 55.98
C VAL A 307 -45.16 -20.92 57.31
N LYS A 308 -44.37 -20.26 58.17
CA LYS A 308 -44.85 -19.73 59.45
C LYS A 308 -45.97 -18.70 59.28
N ARG A 309 -45.81 -17.75 58.35
CA ARG A 309 -46.87 -16.78 58.00
C ARG A 309 -48.15 -17.46 57.52
N LYS A 310 -48.06 -18.50 56.68
CA LYS A 310 -49.23 -19.25 56.22
C LYS A 310 -49.94 -19.96 57.37
N ALA A 311 -49.19 -20.54 58.31
CA ALA A 311 -49.76 -21.16 59.51
C ALA A 311 -50.50 -20.14 60.39
N GLU A 312 -49.89 -18.97 60.65
CA GLU A 312 -50.52 -17.87 61.41
C GLU A 312 -51.79 -17.33 60.73
N VAL A 313 -51.81 -17.21 59.40
CA VAL A 313 -53.00 -16.82 58.63
C VAL A 313 -54.09 -17.89 58.71
N GLY A 314 -53.71 -19.17 58.63
CA GLY A 314 -54.64 -20.30 58.79
C GLY A 314 -55.31 -20.32 60.16
N GLU A 315 -54.55 -20.12 61.23
CA GLU A 315 -55.10 -19.99 62.59
C GLU A 315 -56.02 -18.78 62.75
N LYS A 316 -55.64 -17.63 62.19
CA LYS A 316 -56.49 -16.43 62.19
C LYS A 316 -57.80 -16.65 61.42
N LYS A 317 -57.78 -17.38 60.30
CA LYS A 317 -58.99 -17.75 59.55
C LYS A 317 -59.89 -18.70 60.36
N LYS A 318 -59.33 -19.71 61.03
CA LYS A 318 -60.08 -20.60 61.93
C LYS A 318 -60.77 -19.82 63.07
N LYS A 319 -60.05 -18.87 63.70
CA LYS A 319 -60.63 -18.03 64.77
C LYS A 319 -61.73 -17.07 64.30
N LYS A 320 -61.79 -16.73 63.00
CA LYS A 320 -62.79 -15.81 62.44
C LYS A 320 -64.01 -16.49 61.80
N GLY A 321 -64.10 -17.82 61.82
CA GLY A 321 -65.30 -18.55 61.36
C GLY A 321 -65.57 -18.49 59.85
N TRP A 322 -64.53 -18.40 59.03
CA TRP A 322 -64.71 -18.41 57.57
C TRP A 322 -64.89 -19.86 57.08
N PRO A 323 -65.97 -20.20 56.34
CA PRO A 323 -66.16 -21.52 55.77
C PRO A 323 -65.16 -21.79 54.64
N TRP A 324 -64.81 -23.06 54.45
CA TRP A 324 -63.74 -23.53 53.56
C TRP A 324 -64.08 -23.44 52.08
#